data_AF-A0A918S3V3-F1
#
_entry.id   AF-A0A918S3V3-F1
#
_cell.length_a   1.000
_cell.length_b   1.000
_cell.length_c   1.000
_cell.angle_alpha   90.00
_cell.angle_beta   90.00
_cell.angle_gamma   90.00
#
_symmetry.space_group_name_H-M   'P 1'
#
loop_
_entity.id
_entity.type
_entity.pdbx_description
1 polymer ?
#
loop_
_entity_poly.entity_id
_entity_poly.type
_entity_poly.pdbx_seq_one_letter_code
_entity_poly.pdbx_strand_id
1 'polypeptide(L)'
;MRAVSTARMEIDFEFDIESFETEVDSYLDKTVRPALAAGLNAAAELVKLDPIDELGRDLDSPNPFTLNAFGILPATPVPGRDPDIVINIQPLQAAYLGYQIDGNVRRAGDHATTKQGLLVPGPHAKLDRYGNLPRGYVARMQQRDDDFWTTFGFSDKPALVPRGAGNELKILALIVDEIAYERTFDLFDVVGVSAHKHVPVQVSKKLDATKRADS
;
A
#
# COMPACT_ATOMS: atom_id res chain seq x y z
N MET A 1 -19.24 77.34 -45.86
CA MET A 1 -19.24 76.30 -44.80
C MET A 1 -18.51 75.08 -45.34
N ARG A 2 -17.32 74.74 -44.82
CA ARG A 2 -16.57 73.53 -45.18
C ARG A 2 -16.93 72.43 -44.18
N ALA A 3 -17.38 71.29 -44.67
CA ALA A 3 -17.65 70.12 -43.84
C ALA A 3 -16.33 69.57 -43.26
N VAL A 4 -16.27 69.43 -41.94
CA VAL A 4 -15.19 68.73 -41.24
C VAL A 4 -15.46 67.24 -41.39
N SER A 5 -14.62 66.55 -42.16
CA SER A 5 -14.65 65.10 -42.27
C SER A 5 -13.98 64.52 -41.02
N THR A 6 -14.77 63.91 -40.15
CA THR A 6 -14.27 63.17 -38.99
C THR A 6 -13.73 61.84 -39.49
N ALA A 7 -12.41 61.66 -39.47
CA ALA A 7 -11.80 60.36 -39.75
C ALA A 7 -12.24 59.36 -38.68
N ARG A 8 -12.90 58.28 -39.10
CA ARG A 8 -13.29 57.17 -38.24
C ARG A 8 -12.22 56.09 -38.39
N MET A 9 -11.55 55.76 -37.29
CA MET A 9 -10.58 54.67 -37.26
C MET A 9 -11.29 53.41 -36.79
N GLU A 10 -11.37 52.43 -37.68
CA GLU A 10 -11.82 51.08 -37.39
C GLU A 10 -10.57 50.24 -37.15
N ILE A 11 -10.47 49.59 -35.99
CA ILE A 11 -9.41 48.63 -35.70
C ILE A 11 -10.08 47.26 -35.70
N ASP A 12 -9.81 46.48 -36.74
CA ASP A 12 -10.18 45.07 -36.79
C ASP A 12 -9.06 44.24 -36.17
N PHE A 13 -9.44 43.36 -35.24
CA PHE A 13 -8.56 42.34 -34.69
C PHE A 13 -8.95 40.99 -35.27
N GLU A 14 -8.00 40.36 -35.95
CA GLU A 14 -8.11 38.96 -36.38
C GLU A 14 -7.34 38.11 -35.37
N PHE A 15 -8.04 37.17 -34.71
CA PHE A 15 -7.47 36.30 -33.70
C PHE A 15 -7.33 34.89 -34.25
N ASP A 16 -6.09 34.38 -34.31
CA ASP A 16 -5.80 33.03 -34.73
C ASP A 16 -6.04 32.05 -33.56
N ILE A 17 -7.22 31.44 -33.55
CA ILE A 17 -7.64 30.50 -32.53
C ILE A 17 -6.79 29.22 -32.58
N GLU A 18 -6.45 28.73 -33.77
CA GLU A 18 -5.73 27.45 -33.93
C GLU A 18 -4.29 27.55 -33.40
N SER A 19 -3.61 28.66 -33.69
CA SER A 19 -2.28 28.94 -33.15
C SER A 19 -2.32 29.09 -31.62
N PHE A 20 -3.34 29.78 -31.08
CA PHE A 20 -3.51 29.91 -29.64
C PHE A 20 -3.73 28.56 -28.95
N GLU A 21 -4.62 27.71 -29.48
CA GLU A 21 -4.86 26.37 -28.92
C GLU A 21 -3.59 25.51 -28.93
N THR A 22 -2.82 25.56 -30.03
CA THR A 22 -1.54 24.85 -30.15
C THR A 22 -0.52 25.33 -29.12
N GLU A 23 -0.45 26.63 -28.87
CA GLU A 23 0.43 27.20 -27.85
C GLU A 23 0.00 26.80 -26.43
N VAL A 24 -1.30 26.81 -26.15
CA VAL A 24 -1.86 26.36 -24.87
C VAL A 24 -1.55 24.89 -24.64
N ASP A 25 -1.79 24.02 -25.62
CA ASP A 25 -1.49 22.58 -25.51
C ASP A 25 0.00 22.33 -25.29
N SER A 26 0.86 23.03 -26.05
CA SER A 26 2.31 22.99 -25.86
C SER A 26 2.71 23.44 -24.46
N TYR A 27 2.08 24.48 -23.90
CA TYR A 27 2.34 24.94 -22.54
C TYR A 27 1.85 23.93 -21.50
N LEU A 28 0.67 23.34 -21.68
CA LEU A 28 0.15 22.29 -20.81
C LEU A 28 1.10 21.10 -20.76
N ASP A 29 1.56 20.63 -21.91
CA ASP A 29 2.40 19.45 -22.02
C ASP A 29 3.83 19.66 -21.50
N LYS A 30 4.41 20.85 -21.71
CA LYS A 30 5.80 21.13 -21.32
C LYS A 30 5.95 21.66 -19.90
N THR A 31 4.91 22.29 -19.37
CA THR A 31 5.01 23.10 -18.16
C THR A 31 4.05 22.59 -17.09
N VAL A 32 2.75 22.54 -17.39
CA VAL A 32 1.72 22.21 -16.38
C VAL A 32 1.73 20.72 -16.03
N ARG A 33 1.65 19.81 -17.00
CA ARG A 33 1.61 18.35 -16.76
C ARG A 33 2.85 17.83 -16.03
N PRO A 34 4.09 18.23 -16.37
CA PRO A 34 5.28 17.82 -15.61
C PRO A 34 5.24 18.32 -14.15
N ALA A 35 4.78 19.55 -13.92
CA ALA A 35 4.62 20.09 -12.57
C ALA A 35 3.54 19.34 -11.77
N LEU A 36 2.42 19.00 -12.39
CA LEU A 36 1.37 18.17 -11.81
C LEU A 36 1.92 16.78 -11.43
N ALA A 37 2.60 16.09 -12.37
CA ALA A 37 3.20 14.78 -12.10
C ALA A 37 4.20 14.84 -10.95
N ALA A 38 5.07 15.86 -10.92
CA ALA A 38 6.02 16.06 -9.82
C ALA A 38 5.32 16.34 -8.48
N GLY A 39 4.21 17.06 -8.49
CA GLY A 39 3.39 17.34 -7.31
C GLY A 39 2.71 16.09 -6.76
N LEU A 40 2.13 15.29 -7.65
CA LEU A 40 1.50 14.01 -7.32
C LEU A 40 2.52 13.03 -6.75
N ASN A 41 3.69 12.89 -7.38
CA ASN A 41 4.77 12.02 -6.88
C ASN A 41 5.22 12.43 -5.48
N ALA A 42 5.40 13.74 -5.24
CA ALA A 42 5.76 14.24 -3.91
C ALA A 42 4.64 14.02 -2.88
N ALA A 43 3.37 14.16 -3.28
CA ALA A 43 2.24 13.87 -2.40
C ALA A 43 2.16 12.39 -2.06
N ALA A 44 2.32 11.49 -3.04
CA ALA A 44 2.21 10.06 -2.84
C ALA A 44 3.26 9.52 -1.85
N GLU A 45 4.48 10.05 -1.86
CA GLU A 45 5.48 9.69 -0.85
C GLU A 45 5.04 10.00 0.57
N LEU A 46 4.30 11.09 0.79
CA LEU A 46 3.73 11.43 2.09
C LEU A 46 2.51 10.56 2.40
N VAL A 47 1.61 10.39 1.42
CA VAL A 47 0.39 9.60 1.57
C VAL A 47 0.69 8.15 1.89
N LYS A 48 1.78 7.59 1.37
CA LYS A 48 2.24 6.23 1.65
C LYS A 48 2.65 6.03 3.12
N LEU A 49 3.10 7.08 3.81
CA LEU A 49 3.59 6.94 5.20
C LEU A 49 2.45 6.75 6.19
N ASP A 50 1.32 7.45 5.99
CA ASP A 50 0.17 7.37 6.90
C ASP A 50 -0.37 5.94 7.10
N PRO A 51 -0.61 5.11 6.05
CA PRO A 51 -1.03 3.73 6.26
C PRO A 51 0.08 2.85 6.86
N ILE A 52 1.37 3.17 6.66
CA ILE A 52 2.47 2.46 7.35
C ILE A 52 2.43 2.74 8.85
N ASP A 53 2.22 4.01 9.22
CA ASP A 53 2.12 4.44 10.61
C ASP A 53 0.86 3.88 11.30
N GLU A 54 -0.26 3.79 10.58
CA GLU A 54 -1.48 3.14 11.08
C GLU A 54 -1.25 1.64 11.32
N LEU A 55 -0.66 0.92 10.36
CA LEU A 55 -0.30 -0.50 10.56
C LEU A 55 0.62 -0.69 11.77
N GLY A 56 1.55 0.24 12.00
CA GLY A 56 2.44 0.22 13.16
C GLY A 56 1.74 0.42 14.50
N ARG A 57 0.57 1.06 14.52
CA ARG A 57 -0.25 1.32 15.71
C ARG A 57 -1.27 0.22 15.96
N ASP A 58 -1.92 -0.27 14.91
CA ASP A 58 -3.08 -1.17 15.02
C ASP A 58 -2.70 -2.64 15.08
N LEU A 59 -1.59 -3.03 14.44
CA LEU A 59 -1.10 -4.39 14.50
C LEU A 59 -0.20 -4.60 15.72
N ASP A 60 -0.33 -5.77 16.37
CA ASP A 60 0.60 -6.16 17.42
C ASP A 60 1.95 -6.55 16.79
N SER A 61 2.98 -5.78 17.13
CA SER A 61 4.38 -6.08 16.80
C SER A 61 4.62 -6.43 15.33
N PRO A 62 4.17 -5.62 14.35
CA PRO A 62 4.29 -5.92 12.94
C PRO A 62 5.76 -6.04 12.53
N ASN A 63 6.06 -7.03 11.70
CA ASN A 63 7.42 -7.23 11.20
C ASN A 63 7.73 -6.28 10.01
N PRO A 64 9.01 -6.12 9.62
CA PRO A 64 9.37 -5.24 8.51
C PRO A 64 8.77 -5.66 7.16
N PHE A 65 8.43 -6.95 6.97
CA PHE A 65 7.77 -7.40 5.76
C PHE A 65 6.37 -6.79 5.64
N THR A 66 5.61 -6.73 6.74
CA THR A 66 4.30 -6.08 6.82
C THR A 66 4.39 -4.56 6.66
N LEU A 67 5.36 -3.90 7.32
CA LEU A 67 5.48 -2.44 7.25
C LEU A 67 5.97 -1.93 5.89
N ASN A 68 6.74 -2.74 5.15
CA ASN A 68 7.20 -2.40 3.79
C ASN A 68 6.22 -2.87 2.70
N ALA A 69 4.92 -2.91 3.00
CA ALA A 69 3.91 -3.42 2.07
C ALA A 69 3.53 -2.42 0.97
N PHE A 70 3.64 -1.11 1.22
CA PHE A 70 3.13 -0.11 0.29
C PHE A 70 4.19 0.33 -0.74
N GLY A 71 3.75 0.45 -1.99
CA GLY A 71 4.54 0.96 -3.11
C GLY A 71 3.83 2.10 -3.82
N ILE A 72 4.55 2.73 -4.75
CA ILE A 72 4.05 3.81 -5.59
C ILE A 72 4.38 3.46 -7.04
N LEU A 73 3.37 3.50 -7.91
CA LEU A 73 3.55 3.60 -9.36
C LEU A 73 3.53 5.08 -9.71
N PRO A 74 4.69 5.69 -10.01
CA PRO A 74 4.80 7.14 -10.09
C PRO A 74 4.05 7.69 -11.32
N ALA A 75 3.57 8.91 -11.16
CA ALA A 75 3.02 9.69 -12.25
C ALA A 75 4.13 10.07 -13.25
N THR A 76 3.88 9.80 -14.53
CA THR A 76 4.74 10.22 -15.64
C THR A 76 4.00 11.25 -16.48
N PRO A 77 4.62 12.40 -16.82
CA PRO A 77 4.01 13.34 -17.73
C PRO A 77 3.99 12.74 -19.15
N VAL A 78 2.80 12.59 -19.71
CA VAL A 78 2.58 12.14 -21.09
C VAL A 78 1.76 13.21 -21.82
N PRO A 79 2.20 13.68 -23.00
CA PRO A 79 1.45 14.64 -23.80
C PRO A 79 -0.01 14.22 -23.98
N GLY A 80 -0.94 15.16 -23.77
CA GLY A 80 -2.38 14.91 -23.91
C GLY A 80 -3.02 13.96 -22.88
N ARG A 81 -2.29 13.46 -21.87
CA ARG A 81 -2.83 12.60 -20.81
C ARG A 81 -2.58 13.19 -19.43
N ASP A 82 -3.63 13.22 -18.61
CA ASP A 82 -3.52 13.71 -17.25
C ASP A 82 -2.68 12.74 -16.41
N PRO A 83 -1.70 13.25 -15.64
CA PRO A 83 -0.85 12.40 -14.82
C PRO A 83 -1.67 11.77 -13.69
N ASP A 84 -1.56 10.46 -13.55
CA ASP A 84 -2.17 9.66 -12.49
C ASP A 84 -1.11 8.93 -11.67
N ILE A 85 -1.44 8.60 -10.42
CA ILE A 85 -0.55 7.90 -9.49
C ILE A 85 -1.30 6.76 -8.82
N VAL A 86 -0.61 5.66 -8.57
CA VAL A 86 -1.19 4.50 -7.86
C VAL A 86 -0.36 4.21 -6.63
N ILE A 87 -1.01 4.21 -5.47
CA ILE A 87 -0.46 3.61 -4.25
C ILE A 87 -0.97 2.18 -4.21
N ASN A 88 -0.05 1.23 -4.13
CA ASN A 88 -0.38 -0.19 -4.17
C ASN A 88 0.15 -0.92 -2.95
N ILE A 89 -0.40 -2.10 -2.69
CA ILE A 89 0.18 -3.08 -1.79
C ILE A 89 0.97 -4.08 -2.62
N GLN A 90 2.20 -4.39 -2.22
CA GLN A 90 3.02 -5.40 -2.85
C GLN A 90 2.29 -6.76 -2.83
N PRO A 91 2.33 -7.55 -3.94
CA PRO A 91 1.46 -8.72 -4.09
C PRO A 91 1.56 -9.74 -2.96
N LEU A 92 2.77 -10.00 -2.45
CA LEU A 92 2.96 -10.98 -1.39
C LEU A 92 2.39 -10.49 -0.06
N GLN A 93 2.57 -9.21 0.26
CA GLN A 93 2.04 -8.56 1.46
C GLN A 93 0.52 -8.42 1.39
N ALA A 94 -0.04 -8.16 0.21
CA ALA A 94 -1.48 -8.10 -0.01
C ALA A 94 -2.17 -9.41 0.37
N ALA A 95 -1.53 -10.57 0.13
CA ALA A 95 -2.06 -11.86 0.55
C ALA A 95 -2.15 -12.04 2.08
N TYR A 96 -1.43 -11.23 2.87
CA TYR A 96 -1.52 -11.23 4.33
C TYR A 96 -2.40 -10.10 4.85
N LEU A 97 -2.19 -8.87 4.34
CA LEU A 97 -2.91 -7.68 4.76
C LEU A 97 -4.37 -7.69 4.31
N GLY A 98 -4.71 -8.40 3.23
CA GLY A 98 -6.09 -8.55 2.78
C GLY A 98 -7.02 -9.02 3.90
N TYR A 99 -6.56 -9.94 4.76
CA TYR A 99 -7.35 -10.39 5.91
C TYR A 99 -7.57 -9.31 6.98
N GLN A 100 -6.67 -8.33 7.11
CA GLN A 100 -6.81 -7.20 8.05
C GLN A 100 -7.67 -6.07 7.46
N ILE A 101 -7.61 -5.90 6.13
CA ILE A 101 -8.33 -4.86 5.38
C ILE A 101 -9.79 -5.26 5.15
N ASP A 102 -10.01 -6.48 4.68
CA ASP A 102 -11.34 -6.97 4.26
C ASP A 102 -12.00 -7.85 5.33
N GLY A 103 -11.25 -8.24 6.37
CA GLY A 103 -11.64 -9.36 7.24
C GLY A 103 -11.50 -10.69 6.48
N ASN A 104 -12.36 -11.66 6.81
CA ASN A 104 -12.52 -12.98 6.17
C ASN A 104 -11.80 -14.13 6.91
N VAL A 105 -12.08 -15.34 6.45
CA VAL A 105 -11.56 -16.59 7.00
C VAL A 105 -10.39 -17.07 6.16
N ARG A 106 -9.27 -17.35 6.83
CA ARG A 106 -8.14 -18.04 6.23
C ARG A 106 -8.22 -19.52 6.54
N ARG A 107 -7.96 -20.39 5.55
CA ARG A 107 -8.11 -21.85 5.63
C ARG A 107 -7.04 -22.58 4.82
N ALA A 108 -7.02 -23.91 4.93
CA ALA A 108 -6.12 -24.76 4.15
C ALA A 108 -6.19 -24.44 2.63
N GLY A 109 -5.03 -24.27 2.00
CA GLY A 109 -4.90 -23.90 0.58
C GLY A 109 -4.73 -22.41 0.34
N ASP A 110 -5.02 -21.56 1.34
CA ASP A 110 -4.71 -20.13 1.26
C ASP A 110 -3.20 -19.88 1.40
N HIS A 111 -2.79 -18.63 1.12
CA HIS A 111 -1.39 -18.23 1.21
C HIS A 111 -0.79 -18.57 2.58
N ALA A 112 0.45 -19.10 2.58
CA ALA A 112 1.21 -19.49 3.78
C ALA A 112 0.45 -20.44 4.75
N THR A 113 -0.36 -21.35 4.21
CA THR A 113 -0.98 -22.45 4.94
C THR A 113 -0.36 -23.79 4.54
N THR A 114 -0.60 -24.82 5.36
CA THR A 114 -0.27 -26.20 5.02
C THR A 114 -1.45 -26.86 4.31
N LYS A 115 -1.25 -28.06 3.75
CA LYS A 115 -2.35 -28.87 3.19
C LYS A 115 -3.42 -29.25 4.22
N GLN A 116 -3.09 -29.20 5.50
CA GLN A 116 -3.97 -29.61 6.60
C GLN A 116 -4.57 -28.43 7.35
N GLY A 117 -4.21 -27.19 6.99
CA GLY A 117 -4.66 -25.99 7.69
C GLY A 117 -3.51 -25.01 8.00
N LEU A 118 -3.79 -24.06 8.88
CA LEU A 118 -2.87 -23.01 9.26
C LEU A 118 -1.93 -23.49 10.36
N LEU A 119 -0.64 -23.26 10.18
CA LEU A 119 0.35 -23.48 11.22
C LEU A 119 0.35 -22.28 12.17
N VAL A 120 -0.02 -22.51 13.43
CA VAL A 120 0.02 -21.49 14.49
C VAL A 120 1.03 -21.87 15.56
N PRO A 121 1.69 -20.89 16.20
CA PRO A 121 2.56 -21.16 17.33
C PRO A 121 1.77 -21.79 18.49
N GLY A 122 2.34 -22.83 19.10
CA GLY A 122 1.80 -23.39 20.34
C GLY A 122 2.20 -22.54 21.56
N PRO A 123 1.55 -22.73 22.71
CA PRO A 123 1.83 -21.97 23.94
C PRO A 123 3.28 -22.11 24.45
N HIS A 124 4.00 -23.15 24.04
CA HIS A 124 5.39 -23.40 24.44
C HIS A 124 6.38 -23.13 23.30
N ALA A 125 5.93 -22.52 22.21
CA ALA A 125 6.79 -22.19 21.08
C ALA A 125 7.80 -21.10 21.46
N LYS A 126 9.05 -21.25 20.98
CA LYS A 126 9.98 -20.13 20.99
C LYS A 126 9.65 -19.21 19.82
N LEU A 127 9.08 -18.04 20.14
CA LEU A 127 8.73 -17.02 19.16
C LEU A 127 9.93 -16.11 18.84
N ASP A 128 9.88 -15.47 17.68
CA ASP A 128 10.73 -14.33 17.40
C ASP A 128 10.20 -13.05 18.06
N ARG A 129 10.92 -11.93 17.86
CA ARG A 129 10.57 -10.63 18.45
C ARG A 129 9.23 -10.05 17.95
N TYR A 130 8.61 -10.65 16.94
CA TYR A 130 7.36 -10.25 16.33
C TYR A 130 6.23 -11.25 16.62
N GLY A 131 6.44 -12.16 17.58
CA GLY A 131 5.45 -13.18 17.95
C GLY A 131 5.29 -14.33 16.94
N ASN A 132 6.14 -14.42 15.91
CA ASN A 132 6.05 -15.45 14.89
C ASN A 132 6.94 -16.66 15.22
N LEU A 133 6.61 -17.82 14.64
CA LEU A 133 7.55 -18.95 14.63
C LEU A 133 8.79 -18.56 13.80
N PRO A 134 10.02 -18.70 14.34
CA PRO A 134 11.22 -18.40 13.60
C PRO A 134 11.31 -19.21 12.30
N ARG A 135 11.91 -18.64 11.25
CA ARG A 135 12.06 -19.33 9.97
C ARG A 135 12.72 -20.70 10.15
N GLY A 136 12.10 -21.73 9.59
CA GLY A 136 12.56 -23.12 9.69
C GLY A 136 12.45 -23.75 11.08
N TYR A 137 11.75 -23.11 12.03
CA TYR A 137 11.58 -23.63 13.40
C TYR A 137 10.99 -25.04 13.40
N VAL A 138 9.85 -25.23 12.74
CA VAL A 138 9.19 -26.54 12.64
C VAL A 138 10.10 -27.58 12.00
N ALA A 139 10.74 -27.25 10.88
CA ALA A 139 11.65 -28.17 10.19
C ALA A 139 12.84 -28.57 11.06
N ARG A 140 13.42 -27.64 11.83
CA ARG A 140 14.50 -27.94 12.78
C ARG A 140 14.04 -28.83 13.92
N MET A 141 12.85 -28.58 14.47
CA MET A 141 12.29 -29.43 15.53
C MET A 141 12.08 -30.84 15.00
N GLN A 142 11.45 -31.01 13.83
CA GLN A 142 11.24 -32.32 13.21
C GLN A 142 12.53 -33.12 12.90
N GLN A 143 13.68 -32.47 12.78
CA GLN A 143 14.97 -33.15 12.59
C GLN A 143 15.51 -33.75 13.89
N ARG A 144 14.95 -33.39 15.03
CA ARG A 144 15.37 -33.94 16.31
C ARG A 144 14.61 -35.24 16.57
N ASP A 145 15.34 -36.27 16.99
CA ASP A 145 14.78 -37.60 17.27
C ASP A 145 13.70 -37.58 18.38
N ASP A 146 13.73 -36.52 19.18
CA ASP A 146 12.84 -36.24 20.28
C ASP A 146 11.65 -35.34 19.90
N ASP A 147 11.36 -34.97 18.66
CA ASP A 147 10.16 -34.17 18.34
C ASP A 147 9.28 -34.87 17.30
N PHE A 148 7.96 -34.83 17.46
CA PHE A 148 7.03 -35.49 16.52
C PHE A 148 5.68 -34.80 16.42
N TRP A 149 5.01 -35.03 15.28
CA TRP A 149 3.62 -34.64 15.09
C TRP A 149 2.69 -35.71 15.66
N THR A 150 1.71 -35.29 16.45
CA THR A 150 0.66 -36.16 16.99
C THR A 150 -0.69 -35.48 16.95
N THR A 151 -1.77 -36.26 16.94
CA THR A 151 -3.11 -35.77 17.22
C THR A 151 -3.47 -36.06 18.67
N PHE A 152 -4.49 -35.38 19.20
CA PHE A 152 -5.01 -35.63 20.55
C PHE A 152 -6.46 -36.11 20.46
N GLY A 153 -6.96 -36.82 21.47
CA GLY A 153 -8.32 -37.38 21.43
C GLY A 153 -9.45 -36.35 21.27
N PHE A 154 -9.16 -35.05 21.49
CA PHE A 154 -10.09 -33.94 21.33
C PHE A 154 -9.90 -33.15 20.02
N SER A 155 -8.90 -33.49 19.18
CA SER A 155 -8.65 -32.83 17.90
C SER A 155 -7.99 -33.77 16.90
N ASP A 156 -8.56 -33.85 15.70
CA ASP A 156 -7.99 -34.55 14.54
C ASP A 156 -6.79 -33.81 13.94
N LYS A 157 -6.46 -32.62 14.44
CA LYS A 157 -5.39 -31.79 13.89
C LYS A 157 -4.04 -32.07 14.52
N PRO A 158 -2.97 -32.13 13.70
CA PRO A 158 -1.64 -32.34 14.20
C PRO A 158 -1.15 -31.20 15.10
N ALA A 159 -0.51 -31.58 16.20
CA ALA A 159 0.30 -30.73 17.04
C ALA A 159 1.74 -31.24 17.04
N LEU A 160 2.70 -30.32 17.02
CA LEU A 160 4.12 -30.62 17.16
C LEU A 160 4.48 -30.59 18.65
N VAL A 161 5.01 -31.71 19.14
CA VAL A 161 5.37 -31.90 20.55
C VAL A 161 6.78 -32.50 20.69
N PRO A 162 7.52 -32.17 21.77
CA PRO A 162 8.75 -32.84 22.12
C PRO A 162 8.47 -34.11 22.95
N ARG A 163 8.98 -35.24 22.48
CA ARG A 163 9.26 -36.50 23.17
C ARG A 163 10.37 -36.31 24.23
N GLY A 164 10.07 -35.56 25.29
CA GLY A 164 11.02 -35.38 26.39
C GLY A 164 10.61 -34.49 27.56
N ALA A 165 9.39 -33.95 27.58
CA ALA A 165 9.00 -32.96 28.59
C ALA A 165 8.42 -33.56 29.88
N GLY A 166 9.00 -34.63 30.44
CA GLY A 166 8.48 -35.24 31.67
C GLY A 166 6.96 -35.55 31.61
N ASN A 167 6.25 -35.47 32.73
CA ASN A 167 4.78 -35.62 32.76
C ASN A 167 4.02 -34.42 32.13
N GLU A 168 4.71 -33.43 31.55
CA GLU A 168 4.11 -32.19 31.07
C GLU A 168 4.10 -32.13 29.54
N LEU A 169 2.89 -32.08 28.96
CA LEU A 169 2.70 -31.97 27.52
C LEU A 169 3.03 -30.55 27.04
N LYS A 170 4.06 -30.41 26.20
CA LYS A 170 4.46 -29.11 25.61
C LYS A 170 4.10 -29.03 24.14
N ILE A 171 3.17 -28.15 23.81
CA ILE A 171 2.75 -27.90 22.43
C ILE A 171 3.60 -26.77 21.83
N LEU A 172 4.40 -27.09 20.80
CA LEU A 172 5.29 -26.15 20.12
C LEU A 172 4.63 -25.49 18.89
N ALA A 173 3.76 -26.21 18.20
CA ALA A 173 2.98 -25.69 17.08
C ALA A 173 1.71 -26.52 16.89
N LEU A 174 0.68 -25.90 16.32
CA LEU A 174 -0.61 -26.53 16.05
C LEU A 174 -0.98 -26.27 14.59
N ILE A 175 -1.70 -27.22 13.99
CA ILE A 175 -2.43 -26.98 12.74
C ILE A 175 -3.89 -26.72 13.10
N VAL A 176 -4.49 -25.67 12.56
CA VAL A 176 -5.92 -25.33 12.74
C VAL A 176 -6.61 -25.24 11.39
N ASP A 177 -7.90 -25.59 11.31
CA ASP A 177 -8.65 -25.57 10.04
C ASP A 177 -8.77 -24.17 9.46
N GLU A 178 -9.14 -23.23 10.33
CA GLU A 178 -9.46 -21.87 9.95
C GLU A 178 -9.10 -20.87 11.04
N ILE A 179 -8.81 -19.65 10.60
CA ILE A 179 -8.72 -18.47 11.46
C ILE A 179 -9.61 -17.41 10.85
N ALA A 180 -10.58 -16.93 11.62
CA ALA A 180 -11.41 -15.80 11.26
C ALA A 180 -10.68 -14.50 11.63
N TYR A 181 -10.62 -13.57 10.69
CA TYR A 181 -10.08 -12.24 10.89
C TYR A 181 -11.21 -11.21 10.90
N GLU A 182 -11.16 -10.34 11.88
CA GLU A 182 -11.96 -9.12 11.88
C GLU A 182 -11.24 -8.06 11.03
N ARG A 183 -12.01 -7.21 10.36
CA ARG A 183 -11.46 -6.04 9.69
C ARG A 183 -10.97 -5.07 10.76
N THR A 184 -9.66 -4.84 10.79
CA THR A 184 -8.98 -4.01 11.78
C THR A 184 -8.32 -2.78 11.16
N PHE A 185 -8.10 -2.77 9.84
CA PHE A 185 -7.36 -1.72 9.16
C PHE A 185 -8.17 -1.06 8.04
N ASP A 186 -8.51 0.22 8.22
CA ASP A 186 -9.26 0.98 7.22
C ASP A 186 -8.37 1.70 6.20
N LEU A 187 -7.76 0.90 5.32
CA LEU A 187 -6.78 1.41 4.36
C LEU A 187 -7.34 2.56 3.48
N PHE A 188 -8.55 2.40 2.96
CA PHE A 188 -9.11 3.34 2.00
C PHE A 188 -9.40 4.70 2.64
N ASP A 189 -9.92 4.70 3.86
CA ASP A 189 -10.18 5.93 4.60
C ASP A 189 -8.88 6.64 4.97
N VAL A 190 -7.87 5.91 5.46
CA VAL A 190 -6.55 6.46 5.79
C VAL A 190 -5.90 7.11 4.55
N VAL A 191 -5.87 6.40 3.43
CA VAL A 191 -5.30 6.92 2.17
C VAL A 191 -6.11 8.11 1.65
N GLY A 192 -7.45 8.06 1.72
CA GLY A 192 -8.33 9.14 1.28
C GLY A 192 -8.12 10.43 2.07
N VAL A 193 -8.12 10.34 3.40
CA VAL A 193 -7.86 11.49 4.31
C VAL A 193 -6.46 12.07 4.04
N SER A 194 -5.46 11.19 3.91
CA SER A 194 -4.08 11.60 3.66
C SER A 194 -3.93 12.29 2.29
N ALA A 195 -4.58 11.76 1.25
CA ALA A 195 -4.56 12.35 -0.09
C ALA A 195 -5.17 13.75 -0.10
N HIS A 196 -6.33 13.94 0.57
CA HIS A 196 -6.96 15.26 0.70
C HIS A 196 -6.05 16.28 1.39
N LYS A 197 -5.25 15.85 2.36
CA LYS A 197 -4.30 16.69 3.09
C LYS A 197 -3.07 17.05 2.26
N HIS A 198 -2.49 16.09 1.53
CA HIS A 198 -1.16 16.25 0.94
C HIS A 198 -1.18 16.63 -0.54
N VAL A 199 -2.13 16.15 -1.33
CA VAL A 199 -2.17 16.40 -2.79
C VAL A 199 -2.29 17.89 -3.12
N PRO A 200 -3.26 18.66 -2.59
CA PRO A 200 -3.40 20.07 -2.95
C PRO A 200 -2.15 20.89 -2.62
N VAL A 201 -1.53 20.60 -1.47
CA VAL A 201 -0.33 21.31 -0.99
C VAL A 201 0.86 21.06 -1.90
N GLN A 202 1.16 19.80 -2.23
CA GLN A 202 2.34 19.48 -3.05
C GLN A 202 2.15 19.88 -4.51
N VAL A 203 0.94 19.72 -5.05
CA VAL A 203 0.61 20.14 -6.42
C VAL A 203 0.71 21.66 -6.56
N SER A 204 0.08 22.43 -5.66
CA SER A 204 0.17 23.90 -5.69
C SER A 204 1.63 24.36 -5.61
N LYS A 205 2.42 23.78 -4.69
CA LYS A 205 3.84 24.11 -4.54
C LYS A 205 4.63 23.91 -5.85
N LYS A 206 4.36 22.85 -6.61
CA LYS A 206 5.06 22.57 -7.87
C LYS A 206 4.59 23.47 -9.01
N LEU A 207 3.28 23.73 -9.10
CA LEU A 207 2.74 24.67 -10.07
C LEU A 207 3.27 26.10 -9.84
N ASP A 208 3.30 26.56 -8.60
CA ASP A 208 3.80 27.90 -8.26
C ASP A 208 5.30 28.05 -8.51
N ALA A 209 6.09 26.99 -8.29
CA ALA A 209 7.51 26.98 -8.63
C ALA A 209 7.73 27.14 -10.14
N THR A 210 6.82 26.59 -10.94
CA THR A 210 6.90 26.64 -12.40
C THR A 210 6.57 28.05 -12.91
N LYS A 211 5.51 28.67 -12.38
CA LYS A 211 5.16 30.07 -12.71
C LYS A 211 6.32 31.05 -12.45
N ARG A 212 7.07 30.85 -11.36
CA ARG A 212 8.23 31.70 -11.01
C ARG A 212 9.42 31.51 -11.93
N ALA A 213 9.53 30.36 -12.61
CA ALA A 213 10.62 30.09 -13.54
C ALA A 213 10.37 30.74 -14.92
N ASP A 214 9.11 30.97 -15.25
CA ASP A 214 8.67 31.60 -16.51
C ASP A 214 8.54 33.14 -16.43
N SER A 215 8.67 33.73 -15.23
CA SER A 215 8.59 35.19 -14.97
C SER A 215 9.97 35.83 -14.91
#